data_AF-A0A2R5F9G4-F1
#
_entry.id   AF-A0A2R5F9G4-F1
#
_cell.length_a   1.000
_cell.length_b   1.000
_cell.length_c   1.000
_cell.angle_alpha   90.00
_cell.angle_beta   90.00
_cell.angle_gamma   90.00
#
_symmetry.space_group_name_H-M   'P 1'
#
loop_
_entity.id
_entity.type
_entity.pdbx_description
1 polymer ?
#
loop_
_entity_poly.entity_id
_entity_poly.type
_entity_poly.pdbx_seq_one_letter_code
_entity_poly.pdbx_strand_id
1 'polypeptide(L)'
;MYNHSLLANETAHACRKEGREAFQRFGVTGRGKHSYLENSFQLAAFLEGFYAAKEAAAEQALQDAKNYHSLTVSEAERDRYWANKLASRQDANQAPPAHA
;
A
#
# COMPACT_ATOMS: atom_id res chain seq x y z
N MET A 1 -8.45 46.09 5.25
CA MET A 1 -8.30 45.06 6.29
C MET A 1 -7.81 43.79 5.61
N TYR A 2 -6.53 43.44 5.74
CA TYR A 2 -5.99 42.23 5.13
C TYR A 2 -6.44 41.01 5.95
N ASN A 3 -7.08 40.04 5.28
CA ASN A 3 -7.57 38.81 5.88
C ASN A 3 -6.39 37.91 6.29
N HIS A 4 -5.86 38.15 7.49
CA HIS A 4 -4.82 37.33 8.10
C HIS A 4 -5.16 35.83 8.15
N SER A 5 -6.45 35.47 8.20
CA SER A 5 -6.92 34.08 8.23
C SER A 5 -6.79 33.35 6.90
N LEU A 6 -6.98 34.03 5.77
CA LEU A 6 -6.87 33.44 4.43
C LEU A 6 -5.41 33.12 4.10
N LEU A 7 -4.50 34.06 4.39
CA LEU A 7 -3.06 33.87 4.19
C LEU A 7 -2.49 32.75 5.08
N ALA A 8 -2.98 32.60 6.31
CA ALA A 8 -2.60 31.51 7.21
C ALA A 8 -3.06 30.14 6.68
N ASN A 9 -4.26 30.05 6.11
CA ASN A 9 -4.78 28.80 5.54
C ASN A 9 -4.05 28.38 4.25
N GLU A 10 -3.76 29.34 3.37
CA GLU A 10 -3.02 29.08 2.12
C GLU A 10 -1.60 28.60 2.41
N THR A 11 -0.92 29.24 3.37
CA THR A 11 0.42 28.82 3.81
C THR A 11 0.41 27.44 4.46
N ALA A 12 -0.60 27.13 5.29
CA ALA A 12 -0.77 25.79 5.85
C ALA A 12 -0.95 24.72 4.77
N HIS A 13 -1.80 25.01 3.78
CA HIS A 13 -2.07 24.10 2.67
C HIS A 13 -0.82 23.84 1.83
N ALA A 14 -0.03 24.89 1.54
CA ALA A 14 1.24 24.75 0.85
C ALA A 14 2.23 23.89 1.64
N CYS A 15 2.40 24.14 2.95
CA CYS A 15 3.29 23.36 3.80
C CYS A 15 2.88 21.88 3.86
N ARG A 16 1.56 21.58 3.98
CA ARG A 16 1.03 20.21 3.91
C ARG A 16 1.33 19.54 2.58
N LYS A 17 1.16 20.26 1.47
CA LYS A 17 1.46 19.74 0.13
C LYS A 17 2.93 19.36 0.02
N GLU A 18 3.83 20.24 0.45
CA GLU A 18 5.26 19.96 0.47
C GLU A 18 5.62 18.76 1.36
N GLY A 19 4.96 18.61 2.51
CA GLY A 19 5.12 17.45 3.38
C GLY A 19 4.77 16.13 2.68
N ARG A 20 3.65 16.10 1.96
CA ARG A 20 3.24 14.94 1.15
C ARG A 20 4.28 14.64 0.07
N GLU A 21 4.70 15.66 -0.67
CA GLU A 21 5.69 15.50 -1.74
C GLU A 21 7.05 15.03 -1.20
N ALA A 22 7.45 15.49 -0.01
CA ALA A 22 8.69 15.05 0.63
C ALA A 22 8.66 13.55 0.96
N PHE A 23 7.54 13.04 1.49
CA PHE A 23 7.39 11.60 1.70
C PHE A 23 7.39 10.83 0.38
N GLN A 24 6.67 11.31 -0.64
CA GLN A 24 6.60 10.63 -1.93
C GLN A 24 7.96 10.55 -2.65
N ARG A 25 8.79 11.59 -2.52
CA ARG A 25 10.10 11.65 -3.20
C ARG A 25 11.22 10.98 -2.41
N PHE A 26 11.21 11.12 -1.08
CA PHE A 26 12.35 10.76 -0.23
C PHE A 26 11.99 9.72 0.84
N GLY A 27 10.73 9.25 0.89
CA GLY A 27 10.28 8.31 1.91
C GLY A 27 10.50 8.84 3.33
N VAL A 28 10.96 7.97 4.23
CA VAL A 28 11.14 8.28 5.66
C VAL A 28 12.20 9.37 5.88
N THR A 29 13.20 9.50 5.01
CA THR A 29 14.24 10.53 5.14
C THR A 29 13.73 11.93 4.78
N GLY A 30 12.57 12.03 4.12
CA GLY A 30 11.92 13.30 3.80
C GLY A 30 11.27 14.02 4.99
N ARG A 31 11.28 13.41 6.19
CA ARG A 31 10.62 13.96 7.39
C ARG A 31 11.21 15.31 7.84
N GLY A 32 12.51 15.54 7.63
CA GLY A 32 13.23 16.70 8.15
C GLY A 32 13.30 17.86 7.16
N LYS A 33 12.50 18.91 7.36
CA LYS A 33 12.65 20.17 6.62
C LYS A 33 13.40 21.21 7.47
N HIS A 34 14.69 21.37 7.18
CA HIS A 34 15.64 22.16 7.98
C HIS A 34 15.43 23.68 7.85
N SER A 35 14.67 24.11 6.84
CA SER A 35 14.35 25.53 6.62
C SER A 35 13.26 26.06 7.53
N TYR A 36 12.50 25.19 8.23
CA TYR A 36 11.47 25.62 9.15
C TYR A 36 12.01 25.65 10.57
N LEU A 37 11.65 26.72 11.30
CA LEU A 37 11.95 26.83 12.71
C LEU A 37 11.26 25.71 13.49
N GLU A 38 11.95 25.18 14.49
CA GLU A 38 11.35 24.23 15.43
C GLU A 38 10.13 24.86 16.11
N ASN A 39 9.06 24.08 16.28
CA ASN A 39 7.76 24.51 16.82
C ASN A 39 7.01 25.57 15.98
N SER A 40 7.43 25.81 14.73
CA SER A 40 6.67 26.68 13.83
C SER A 40 5.40 26.00 13.31
N PHE A 41 4.37 26.82 13.04
CA PHE A 41 3.15 26.35 12.40
C PHE A 41 3.42 25.72 11.02
N GLN A 42 4.40 26.26 10.27
CA GLN A 42 4.82 25.72 8.98
C GLN A 42 5.36 24.29 9.12
N LEU A 43 6.21 24.05 10.13
CA LEU A 43 6.73 22.72 10.42
C LEU A 43 5.61 21.75 10.83
N ALA A 44 4.67 22.20 11.65
CA ALA A 44 3.53 21.38 12.06
C ALA A 44 2.67 20.98 10.84
N ALA A 45 2.30 21.93 9.98
CA ALA A 45 1.55 21.68 8.76
C ALA A 45 2.32 20.79 7.77
N PHE A 46 3.63 20.97 7.64
CA PHE A 46 4.48 20.07 6.84
C PHE A 46 4.44 18.63 7.37
N LEU A 47 4.64 18.44 8.68
CA LEU A 47 4.62 17.12 9.30
C LEU A 47 3.24 16.46 9.20
N GLU A 48 2.16 17.22 9.34
CA GLU A 48 0.79 16.73 9.12
C GLU A 48 0.65 16.13 7.71
N GLY A 49 1.07 16.87 6.67
CA GLY A 49 1.06 16.38 5.29
C GLY A 49 1.96 15.16 5.08
N PHE A 50 3.16 15.17 5.64
CA PHE A 50 4.11 14.05 5.56
C PHE A 50 3.54 12.77 6.17
N TYR A 51 2.97 12.85 7.38
CA TYR A 51 2.40 11.68 8.05
C TYR A 51 1.14 11.18 7.38
N ALA A 52 0.27 12.06 6.88
CA ALA A 52 -0.90 11.65 6.12
C ALA A 52 -0.53 10.85 4.86
N ALA A 53 0.50 11.30 4.12
CA ALA A 53 0.99 10.54 2.96
C ALA A 53 1.60 9.19 3.36
N LYS A 54 2.34 9.15 4.48
CA LYS A 54 2.91 7.91 5.02
C LYS A 54 1.82 6.90 5.40
N GLU A 55 0.77 7.36 6.08
CA GLU A 55 -0.34 6.51 6.50
C GLU A 55 -1.10 5.95 5.29
N ALA A 56 -1.46 6.80 4.33
CA ALA A 56 -2.11 6.37 3.09
C ALA A 56 -1.27 5.33 2.32
N ALA A 57 0.05 5.50 2.26
CA ALA A 57 0.95 4.52 1.63
C ALA A 57 0.98 3.19 2.40
N ALA A 58 0.92 3.22 3.74
CA ALA A 58 0.87 2.02 4.55
C ALA A 58 -0.45 1.26 4.37
N GLU A 59 -1.57 1.98 4.30
CA GLU A 59 -2.89 1.40 4.03
C GLU A 59 -2.94 0.74 2.64
N GLN A 60 -2.42 1.44 1.61
CA GLN A 60 -2.35 0.88 0.26
C GLN A 60 -1.49 -0.38 0.22
N ALA A 61 -0.31 -0.36 0.85
CA ALA A 61 0.56 -1.53 0.91
C ALA A 61 -0.10 -2.72 1.63
N LEU A 62 -0.87 -2.46 2.69
CA LEU A 62 -1.64 -3.50 3.38
C LEU A 62 -2.74 -4.07 2.47
N GLN A 63 -3.43 -3.22 1.71
CA GLN A 63 -4.46 -3.66 0.78
C GLN A 63 -3.86 -4.49 -0.36
N ASP A 64 -2.72 -4.06 -0.91
CA ASP A 64 -2.01 -4.79 -1.97
C ASP A 64 -1.54 -6.16 -1.47
N ALA A 65 -1.04 -6.25 -0.23
CA ALA A 65 -0.66 -7.52 0.39
C ALA A 65 -1.86 -8.47 0.54
N LYS A 66 -3.04 -7.96 0.94
CA LYS A 66 -4.28 -8.75 1.01
C LYS A 66 -4.72 -9.26 -0.37
N ASN A 67 -4.64 -8.39 -1.38
CA ASN A 67 -4.99 -8.74 -2.75
C ASN A 67 -4.03 -9.79 -3.32
N TYR A 68 -2.73 -9.66 -3.07
CA TYR A 68 -1.76 -10.66 -3.48
C TYR A 68 -2.01 -12.00 -2.80
N HIS A 69 -2.30 -11.98 -1.50
CA HIS A 69 -2.63 -13.20 -0.76
C HIS A 69 -3.85 -13.92 -1.34
N SER A 70 -4.94 -13.21 -1.67
CA SER A 70 -6.13 -13.84 -2.25
C SER A 70 -5.87 -14.48 -3.61
N LEU A 71 -5.01 -13.88 -4.44
CA LEU A 71 -4.56 -14.48 -5.71
C LEU A 71 -3.81 -15.79 -5.47
N THR A 72 -2.85 -15.81 -4.53
CA THR A 72 -2.07 -17.02 -4.23
C THR A 72 -2.94 -18.17 -3.72
N VAL A 73 -3.97 -17.88 -2.92
CA VAL A 73 -4.92 -18.90 -2.46
C VAL A 73 -5.72 -19.47 -3.63
N SER A 74 -6.23 -18.62 -4.52
CA SER A 74 -6.99 -19.07 -5.69
C SER A 74 -6.16 -19.91 -6.67
N GLU A 75 -4.88 -19.58 -6.84
CA GLU A 75 -3.95 -20.37 -7.65
C GLU A 75 -3.69 -21.74 -7.00
N ALA A 76 -3.45 -21.79 -5.70
CA ALA A 76 -3.25 -23.05 -4.97
C ALA A 76 -4.49 -23.98 -5.04
N GLU A 77 -5.70 -23.43 -4.96
CA GLU A 77 -6.94 -24.21 -5.13
C GLU A 77 -7.07 -24.80 -6.54
N ARG A 78 -6.69 -24.02 -7.55
CA ARG A 78 -6.71 -24.46 -8.95
C ARG A 78 -5.69 -25.56 -9.21
N ASP A 79 -4.49 -25.43 -8.64
CA ASP A 79 -3.44 -26.45 -8.73
C ASP A 79 -3.91 -27.74 -8.05
N ARG A 80 -4.54 -27.63 -6.87
CA ARG A 80 -5.12 -28.78 -6.18
C ARG A 80 -6.23 -29.44 -7.01
N TYR A 81 -7.10 -28.66 -7.65
CA TYR A 81 -8.13 -29.18 -8.54
C TYR A 81 -7.53 -29.98 -9.71
N TRP A 82 -6.52 -29.43 -10.38
CA TRP A 82 -5.86 -30.12 -11.48
C TRP A 82 -5.07 -31.35 -11.05
N ALA A 83 -4.38 -31.29 -9.91
CA ALA A 83 -3.69 -32.43 -9.32
C ALA A 83 -4.66 -33.58 -9.04
N ASN A 84 -5.81 -33.29 -8.43
CA ASN A 84 -6.85 -34.30 -8.17
C ASN A 84 -7.39 -34.90 -9.48
N LYS A 85 -7.66 -34.06 -10.49
CA LYS A 85 -8.17 -34.52 -11.79
C LYS A 85 -7.17 -35.40 -12.54
N LEU A 86 -5.87 -35.13 -12.42
CA LEU A 86 -4.80 -35.95 -12.99
C LEU A 86 -4.66 -37.28 -12.24
N ALA A 87 -4.66 -37.26 -10.91
CA ALA A 87 -4.61 -38.46 -10.08
C ALA A 87 -5.76 -39.43 -10.40
N SER A 88 -7.00 -38.94 -10.47
CA SER A 88 -8.16 -39.78 -10.81
C SER A 88 -8.10 -40.41 -12.21
N ARG A 89 -7.33 -39.82 -13.14
CA ARG A 89 -7.11 -40.39 -14.48
C ARG A 89 -5.98 -41.41 -14.51
N GLN A 90 -4.97 -41.27 -13.65
CA GLN A 90 -3.92 -42.28 -13.49
C GLN A 90 -4.47 -43.56 -12.87
N ASP A 91 -5.29 -43.44 -11.83
CA ASP A 91 -5.94 -44.58 -11.18
C ASP A 91 -6.84 -45.36 -12.15
N ALA A 92 -7.53 -44.65 -13.07
CA ALA A 92 -8.38 -45.27 -14.10
C ALA A 92 -7.59 -46.05 -15.17
N ASN A 93 -6.34 -45.65 -15.46
CA ASN A 93 -5.48 -46.33 -16.44
C ASN A 93 -4.65 -47.48 -15.83
N GLN A 94 -4.72 -47.69 -14.52
CA GLN A 94 -4.02 -48.77 -13.80
C GLN A 94 -4.89 -49.99 -13.50
N ALA A 95 -6.17 -49.98 -13.87
CA ALA A 95 -7.02 -51.18 -13.78
C ALA A 95 -6.51 -52.24 -14.78
N PRO A 96 -6.02 -53.43 -14.34
CA PRO A 96 -5.62 -54.48 -15.25
C PRO A 96 -6.84 -54.98 -16.04
N PRO A 97 -6.67 -55.44 -17.30
CA PRO A 97 -7.76 -56.10 -18.00
C PRO A 97 -8.21 -57.29 -17.17
N ALA A 98 -9.48 -57.30 -16.77
CA ALA A 98 -10.11 -58.45 -16.16
C ALA A 98 -10.02 -59.61 -17.18
N HIS A 99 -9.06 -60.51 -16.98
CA HIS A 99 -9.01 -61.75 -17.73
C HIS A 99 -10.24 -62.58 -17.37
N ALA A 100 -10.98 -62.93 -18.43
CA ALA A 100 -12.18 -63.74 -18.44
C ALA A 100 -11.91 -65.21 -18.05
#